data_AF-I2E1C9-F1
#
_entry.id   AF-I2E1C9-F1
#
_cell.length_a   1.000
_cell.length_b   1.000
_cell.length_c   1.000
_cell.angle_alpha   90.00
_cell.angle_beta   90.00
_cell.angle_gamma   90.00
#
_symmetry.space_group_name_H-M   'P 1'
#
loop_
_entity.id
_entity.type
_entity.pdbx_description
1 polymer ?
#
loop_
_entity_poly.entity_id
_entity_poly.type
_entity_poly.pdbx_seq_one_letter_code
_entity_poly.pdbx_strand_id
1 'polypeptide(L)' 'MLTLYGSEINSRLLLGTARYPSPAVLSEAVRQSATEIVTVSLRREMSGDLNPSNWTSFG' A
#
# COMPACT_ATOMS: atom_id res chain seq x y z
N MET A 1 -20.58 -11.39 -10.91
CA MET A 1 -19.70 -11.03 -9.79
C MET A 1 -18.65 -12.08 -9.57
N LEU A 2 -17.48 -11.66 -9.09
CA LEU A 2 -16.42 -12.50 -8.57
C LEU A 2 -16.51 -12.46 -7.04
N THR A 3 -16.38 -13.60 -6.35
CA THR A 3 -16.36 -13.64 -4.88
C THR A 3 -14.97 -14.01 -4.41
N LEU A 4 -14.34 -13.16 -3.61
CA LEU A 4 -13.01 -13.38 -3.02
C LEU A 4 -13.09 -13.24 -1.51
N TYR A 5 -12.69 -14.30 -0.77
CA TYR A 5 -12.72 -14.31 0.70
C TYR A 5 -14.08 -13.87 1.31
N GLY A 6 -15.19 -14.24 0.66
CA GLY A 6 -16.54 -13.85 1.09
C GLY A 6 -16.96 -12.42 0.73
N SER A 7 -16.10 -11.64 0.06
CA SER A 7 -16.45 -10.33 -0.49
C SER A 7 -16.85 -10.43 -1.94
N GLU A 8 -17.98 -9.82 -2.31
CA GLU A 8 -18.42 -9.73 -3.69
C GLU A 8 -17.75 -8.54 -4.39
N ILE A 9 -17.15 -8.80 -5.54
CA ILE A 9 -16.41 -7.85 -6.36
C ILE A 9 -17.04 -7.84 -7.76
N ASN A 10 -17.40 -6.66 -8.23
CA ASN A 10 -18.03 -6.42 -9.53
C ASN A 10 -16.97 -6.31 -10.63
N SER A 11 -15.89 -5.59 -10.35
CA SER A 11 -14.77 -5.34 -11.25
C SER A 11 -13.81 -6.53 -11.26
N ARG A 12 -13.49 -7.04 -12.46
CA ARG A 12 -12.49 -8.12 -12.63
C ARG A 12 -11.06 -7.58 -12.77
N LEU A 13 -10.87 -6.28 -12.64
CA LEU A 13 -9.56 -5.62 -12.71
C LEU A 13 -8.95 -5.58 -11.31
N LEU A 14 -7.68 -6.02 -11.20
CA LEU A 14 -6.84 -5.80 -10.04
C LEU A 14 -5.72 -4.84 -10.42
N LEU A 15 -5.56 -3.74 -9.69
CA LEU A 15 -4.59 -2.70 -10.02
C LEU A 15 -3.39 -2.72 -9.08
N GLY A 16 -2.16 -2.69 -9.62
CA GLY A 16 -0.95 -2.49 -8.82
C GLY A 16 -0.65 -1.02 -8.56
N THR A 17 0.10 -0.72 -7.51
CA THR A 17 0.47 0.66 -7.10
C THR A 17 1.88 1.09 -7.49
N ALA A 18 2.69 0.19 -8.04
CA ALA A 18 4.07 0.49 -8.40
C ALA A 18 4.18 1.38 -9.65
N ARG A 19 5.27 2.15 -9.73
CA ARG A 19 5.71 2.91 -10.93
C ARG A 19 4.79 4.05 -11.40
N TYR A 20 3.85 4.51 -10.58
CA TYR A 20 3.13 5.74 -10.88
C TYR A 20 4.03 6.97 -10.69
N PRO A 21 3.96 7.99 -11.57
CA PRO A 21 4.80 9.19 -11.47
C PRO A 21 4.61 9.97 -10.17
N SER A 22 3.42 9.90 -9.56
CA SER A 22 3.11 10.51 -8.26
C SER A 22 1.88 9.86 -7.62
N PRO A 23 1.65 10.07 -6.30
CA PRO A 23 0.44 9.61 -5.62
C PRO A 23 -0.85 10.17 -6.22
N ALA A 24 -0.82 11.40 -6.77
CA ALA A 24 -1.97 12.02 -7.41
C ALA A 24 -2.38 11.27 -8.69
N VAL A 25 -1.40 10.86 -9.51
CA VAL A 25 -1.66 10.07 -10.73
C VAL A 25 -2.21 8.69 -10.38
N LEU A 26 -1.67 8.03 -9.33
CA LEU A 26 -2.22 6.76 -8.84
C LEU A 26 -3.69 6.92 -8.40
N SER A 27 -3.99 7.97 -7.63
CA SER A 27 -5.36 8.25 -7.16
C SER A 27 -6.34 8.41 -8.32
N GLU A 28 -5.92 9.10 -9.38
CA GLU A 28 -6.75 9.27 -10.57
C GLU A 28 -6.91 7.97 -11.36
N ALA A 29 -5.83 7.18 -11.52
CA ALA A 29 -5.91 5.88 -12.17
C ALA A 29 -6.86 4.90 -11.43
N VAL A 30 -6.87 4.91 -10.09
CA VAL A 30 -7.81 4.12 -9.29
C VAL A 30 -9.26 4.54 -9.58
N ARG A 31 -9.56 5.85 -9.60
CA ARG A 31 -10.91 6.36 -9.89
C ARG A 31 -11.37 6.00 -11.31
N GLN A 32 -10.52 6.25 -12.31
CA GLN A 32 -10.89 6.07 -13.73
C GLN A 32 -11.00 4.59 -14.12
N SER A 33 -10.20 3.71 -13.50
CA SER A 33 -10.23 2.28 -13.80
C SER A 33 -11.43 1.53 -13.22
N ALA A 34 -12.17 2.14 -12.27
CA ALA A 34 -13.23 1.49 -11.50
C ALA A 34 -12.78 0.14 -10.90
N THR A 35 -11.50 0.04 -10.54
CA THR A 35 -10.97 -1.12 -9.82
C THR A 35 -11.52 -1.12 -8.40
N GLU A 36 -11.89 -2.30 -7.92
CA GLU A 36 -12.34 -2.47 -6.53
C GLU A 36 -11.23 -3.07 -5.64
N ILE A 37 -10.13 -3.55 -6.25
CA ILE A 37 -8.97 -4.09 -5.54
C ILE A 37 -7.69 -3.43 -6.02
N VAL A 38 -6.86 -3.03 -5.07
CA VAL A 38 -5.52 -2.47 -5.29
C VAL A 38 -4.49 -3.28 -4.52
N THR A 39 -3.34 -3.59 -5.14
CA THR A 39 -2.26 -4.34 -4.49
C THR A 39 -1.17 -3.40 -3.97
N VAL A 40 -0.66 -3.72 -2.78
CA VAL A 40 0.47 -3.05 -2.14
C VAL A 40 1.54 -4.06 -1.78
N SER A 41 2.79 -3.63 -1.85
CA SER A 41 3.93 -4.44 -1.40
C SER A 41 4.35 -4.00 -0.02
N LEU A 42 4.45 -4.93 0.91
CA LEU A 42 5.05 -4.70 2.22
C LEU A 42 6.55 -4.97 2.10
N ARG A 43 7.36 -4.10 2.70
CA ARG A 43 8.79 -4.36 2.92
C ARG A 43 9.05 -4.42 4.42
N ARG A 44 9.98 -5.27 4.83
CA ARG A 44 10.44 -5.27 6.22
C ARG A 44 11.15 -3.94 6.49
N GLU A 45 10.66 -3.20 7.46
CA GLU A 45 11.37 -2.08 8.04
C GLU A 45 12.24 -2.63 9.17
N MET A 46 13.56 -2.56 9.01
CA MET A 46 14.45 -2.75 10.15
C MET A 46 14.55 -1.39 10.82
N SER A 47 14.21 -1.29 12.10
CA SER A 47 14.48 -0.10 12.90
C SER A 47 15.98 0.19 12.81
N GLY A 48 16.33 1.18 11.99
CA GLY A 48 17.67 1.75 12.00
C GLY A 48 17.91 2.35 13.39
N ASP A 49 19.08 2.04 13.94
CA ASP A 49 19.60 2.54 15.20
C ASP A 49 18.97 1.97 16.49
N LEU A 50 19.42 0.77 16.87
CA LEU A 50 19.83 0.59 18.26
C LEU A 50 21.06 1.47 18.52
N ASN A 51 20.88 2.79 18.54
CA ASN A 51 21.90 3.69 19.07
C ASN A 51 21.71 3.75 20.59
N PRO A 52 22.58 3.11 21.38
CA PRO A 52 22.50 3.16 22.84
C PRO A 52 22.61 4.58 23.41
N SER A 53 23.07 5.58 22.64
CA SER A 53 23.09 6.99 23.06
C SER A 53 21.71 7.63 23.17
N ASN A 54 20.65 7.04 22.60
CA ASN A 54 19.28 7.57 22.73
C ASN A 54 18.68 7.33 24.12
N TRP A 55 19.25 6.42 24.91
CA TRP A 55 18.73 6.05 26.24
C TRP A 55 19.46 6.74 27.40
N THR A 56 20.62 7.36 27.16
CA THR A 56 21.42 8.02 28.21
C THR A 56 21.03 9.49 28.47
N SER A 57 19.96 9.99 27.84
CA SER A 57 19.44 11.36 28.11
C SER A 57 18.31 11.41 29.13
N PHE A 58 17.86 10.26 29.66
CA PHE A 58 17.00 10.21 30.83
C PHE A 58 17.87 9.83 32.02
N GLY A 59 18.43 10.87 32.66
CA GLY A 59 19.08 10.75 33.97
C GLY A 59 18.10 10.38 35.08
#